data_AF-A0A9Q3UQT6-F1
#
_entry.id   AF-A0A9Q3UQT6-F1
#
_cell.length_a   1.000
_cell.length_b   1.000
_cell.length_c   1.000
_cell.angle_alpha   90.00
_cell.angle_beta   90.00
_cell.angle_gamma   90.00
#
_symmetry.space_group_name_H-M   'P 1'
#
loop_
_entity.id
_entity.type
_entity.pdbx_description
1 polymer ?
#
loop_
_entity_poly.entity_id
_entity_poly.type
_entity_poly.pdbx_seq_one_letter_code
_entity_poly.pdbx_strand_id
1 'polypeptide(L)'
;MPRESIPKGLKEKILDEYDHRCAVCGGDRPHLHHIDEDATNNIEKNLLPLCPNCHLRDQHNPTRKVDIPKLNLFRNFKDPSILRPQFHPIYVRQRFLDDVEVNVEPVQDLERKSNELIEFVASLEMGDFYSKRIKELIGRPNRAFVYSFGGGRDAAFERLMSRARKDYRQQLFDNNQYVKELLIELLRYQGWANS
;
A
#
# COMPACT_ATOMS: atom_id res chain seq x y z
N MET A 1 -32.52 -6.14 2.49
CA MET A 1 -32.16 -7.37 3.24
C MET A 1 -31.69 -6.96 4.64
N PRO A 2 -32.04 -7.71 5.70
CA PRO A 2 -31.55 -7.39 7.04
C PRO A 2 -30.03 -7.50 7.08
N ARG A 3 -29.35 -6.54 7.72
CA ARG A 3 -27.89 -6.58 7.89
C ARG A 3 -27.54 -7.78 8.76
N GLU A 4 -26.60 -8.61 8.30
CA GLU A 4 -26.05 -9.66 9.15
C GLU A 4 -25.34 -9.01 10.34
N SER A 5 -25.63 -9.50 11.53
CA SER A 5 -25.00 -8.98 12.74
C SER A 5 -23.56 -9.48 12.84
N ILE A 6 -22.61 -8.57 13.05
CA ILE A 6 -21.23 -8.94 13.37
C ILE A 6 -21.23 -9.86 14.61
N PRO A 7 -20.59 -11.04 14.56
CA PRO A 7 -20.49 -11.94 15.71
C PRO A 7 -19.93 -11.24 16.96
N LYS A 8 -20.55 -11.47 18.13
CA LYS A 8 -20.19 -10.75 19.37
C LYS A 8 -18.71 -10.89 19.74
N GLY A 9 -18.15 -12.10 19.68
CA GLY A 9 -16.74 -12.33 20.00
C GLY A 9 -15.77 -11.65 19.02
N LEU A 10 -16.12 -11.57 17.74
CA LEU A 10 -15.35 -10.79 16.75
C LEU A 10 -15.42 -9.30 17.06
N LYS A 11 -16.60 -8.81 17.44
CA LYS A 11 -16.79 -7.42 17.81
C LYS A 11 -15.95 -7.02 19.02
N GLU A 12 -16.00 -7.81 20.09
CA GLU A 12 -15.21 -7.58 21.30
C GLU A 12 -13.72 -7.60 20.99
N LYS A 13 -13.23 -8.61 20.27
CA LYS A 13 -11.83 -8.71 19.86
C LYS A 13 -11.31 -7.45 19.17
N ILE A 14 -12.08 -6.90 18.21
CA ILE A 14 -11.66 -5.71 17.46
C ILE A 14 -11.74 -4.46 18.32
N LEU A 15 -12.74 -4.35 19.20
CA LEU A 15 -12.81 -3.22 20.11
C LEU A 15 -11.65 -3.23 21.10
N ASP A 16 -11.30 -4.39 21.66
CA ASP A 16 -10.16 -4.57 22.56
C ASP A 16 -8.83 -4.21 21.87
N GLU A 17 -8.67 -4.61 20.59
CA GLU A 17 -7.49 -4.29 19.78
C GLU A 17 -7.24 -2.77 19.67
N TYR A 18 -8.30 -1.96 19.73
CA TYR A 18 -8.24 -0.50 19.64
C TYR A 18 -8.58 0.20 20.96
N ASP A 19 -8.50 -0.49 22.10
CA ASP A 19 -8.80 0.07 23.43
C ASP A 19 -10.19 0.72 23.52
N HIS A 20 -11.18 0.13 22.84
CA HIS A 20 -12.54 0.67 22.68
C HIS A 20 -12.58 2.11 22.13
N ARG A 21 -11.58 2.51 21.35
CA ARG A 21 -11.47 3.84 20.73
C ARG A 21 -11.58 3.79 19.21
N CYS A 22 -11.92 4.93 18.64
CA CYS A 22 -11.91 5.13 17.20
C CYS A 22 -10.49 4.95 16.65
N ALA A 23 -10.33 4.09 15.64
CA ALA A 23 -9.06 3.85 14.98
C ALA A 23 -8.46 5.13 14.37
N VAL A 24 -9.31 6.06 13.91
CA VAL A 24 -8.87 7.27 13.20
C VAL A 24 -8.48 8.41 14.14
N CYS A 25 -9.31 8.69 15.16
CA CYS A 25 -9.16 9.88 16.00
C CYS A 25 -9.02 9.60 17.50
N GLY A 26 -9.09 8.35 17.94
CA GLY A 26 -9.03 7.98 19.36
C GLY A 26 -10.28 8.31 20.19
N GLY A 27 -11.34 8.86 19.56
CA GLY A 27 -12.59 9.21 20.23
C GLY A 27 -13.37 7.99 20.74
N ASP A 28 -14.21 8.21 21.75
CA ASP A 28 -14.93 7.13 22.43
C ASP A 28 -16.17 6.63 21.66
N ARG A 29 -16.73 5.52 22.14
CA ARG A 29 -17.95 4.87 21.63
C ARG A 29 -17.89 4.55 20.12
N PRO A 30 -16.85 3.84 19.64
CA PRO A 30 -16.77 3.45 18.25
C PRO A 30 -17.80 2.38 17.90
N HIS A 31 -18.28 2.44 16.66
CA HIS A 31 -19.04 1.38 16.00
C HIS A 31 -18.15 0.70 14.97
N LEU A 32 -18.39 -0.58 14.71
CA LEU A 32 -17.65 -1.29 13.67
C LEU A 32 -18.17 -0.91 12.29
N HIS A 33 -17.23 -0.59 11.42
CA HIS A 33 -17.43 -0.20 10.03
C HIS A 33 -16.75 -1.22 9.12
N HIS A 34 -17.47 -1.70 8.11
CA HIS A 34 -16.94 -2.57 7.06
C HIS A 34 -16.16 -1.74 6.03
N ILE A 35 -14.89 -2.07 5.80
CA ILE A 35 -13.99 -1.33 4.91
C ILE A 35 -14.44 -1.42 3.44
N ASP A 36 -14.95 -2.58 3.04
CA ASP A 36 -15.46 -2.85 1.68
C ASP A 36 -16.92 -2.43 1.46
N GLU A 37 -17.56 -1.83 2.46
CA GLU A 37 -18.97 -1.45 2.47
C GLU A 37 -19.98 -2.63 2.39
N ASP A 38 -19.50 -3.88 2.45
CA ASP A 38 -20.33 -5.10 2.43
C ASP A 38 -20.58 -5.62 3.86
N ALA A 39 -21.82 -5.43 4.33
CA ALA A 39 -22.24 -5.87 5.66
C ALA A 39 -22.25 -7.40 5.87
N THR A 40 -22.09 -8.19 4.82
CA THR A 40 -22.01 -9.66 4.90
C THR A 40 -20.57 -10.15 5.12
N ASN A 41 -19.56 -9.32 4.81
CA ASN A 41 -18.16 -9.68 4.93
C ASN A 41 -17.60 -9.42 6.35
N ASN A 42 -17.98 -10.29 7.28
CA ASN A 42 -17.63 -10.19 8.70
C ASN A 42 -16.26 -10.80 9.04
N ILE A 43 -15.21 -10.39 8.34
CA ILE A 43 -13.83 -10.77 8.66
C ILE A 43 -13.10 -9.67 9.44
N GLU A 44 -12.20 -10.05 10.34
CA GLU A 44 -11.47 -9.11 11.22
C GLU A 44 -10.71 -8.00 10.48
N LYS A 45 -10.14 -8.34 9.31
CA LYS A 45 -9.40 -7.40 8.47
C LYS A 45 -10.30 -6.44 7.68
N ASN A 46 -11.60 -6.71 7.59
CA ASN A 46 -12.56 -5.85 6.91
C ASN A 46 -13.27 -4.91 7.90
N LEU A 47 -12.93 -4.93 9.19
CA LEU A 47 -13.66 -4.21 10.21
C LEU A 47 -12.76 -3.19 10.91
N LEU A 48 -13.25 -1.96 11.04
CA LEU A 48 -12.60 -0.86 11.74
C LEU A 48 -13.54 -0.23 12.78
N PRO A 49 -13.08 0.01 14.01
CA PRO A 49 -13.85 0.78 14.99
C PRO A 49 -13.78 2.28 14.69
N LEU A 50 -14.92 2.91 14.40
CA LEU A 50 -15.03 4.34 14.09
C LEU A 50 -16.05 5.01 15.02
N CYS A 51 -15.70 6.17 15.61
CA CYS A 51 -16.69 6.99 16.33
C CYS A 51 -17.72 7.59 15.36
N PRO A 52 -18.90 8.03 15.84
CA PRO A 52 -19.92 8.63 14.97
C PRO A 52 -19.39 9.76 14.08
N ASN A 53 -18.48 10.58 14.58
CA ASN A 53 -17.88 11.67 13.80
C ASN A 53 -17.00 11.15 12.64
N CYS A 54 -16.16 10.13 12.87
CA CYS A 54 -15.33 9.54 11.81
C CYS A 54 -16.13 8.62 10.89
N HIS A 55 -17.17 7.98 11.42
CA HIS A 55 -18.12 7.17 10.66
C HIS A 55 -18.99 8.04 9.73
N LEU A 56 -19.22 9.32 10.08
CA LEU A 56 -19.98 10.29 9.30
C LEU A 56 -19.10 11.27 8.51
N ARG A 57 -17.77 11.31 8.75
CA ARG A 57 -16.83 12.21 8.07
C ARG A 57 -16.54 11.71 6.65
N ASP A 58 -17.54 11.99 5.83
CA ASP A 58 -17.55 12.18 4.38
C ASP A 58 -17.72 13.71 4.07
N GLN A 59 -17.38 14.57 5.04
CA GLN A 59 -18.01 15.89 5.21
C GLN A 59 -17.41 17.08 4.45
N HIS A 60 -16.47 16.86 3.53
CA HIS A 60 -16.09 17.92 2.59
C HIS A 60 -16.29 17.57 1.13
N ASN A 61 -16.67 16.32 0.83
CA ASN A 61 -17.14 15.93 -0.48
C ASN A 61 -17.88 14.58 -0.39
N PRO A 62 -19.21 14.55 -0.16
CA PRO A 62 -20.01 13.32 -0.06
C PRO A 62 -20.05 12.47 -1.35
N THR A 63 -19.27 12.85 -2.36
CA THR A 63 -19.04 12.09 -3.60
C THR A 63 -17.64 11.49 -3.68
N ARG A 64 -16.74 11.82 -2.74
CA ARG A 64 -15.36 11.30 -2.73
C ARG A 64 -15.35 9.97 -1.99
N LYS A 65 -15.51 8.88 -2.75
CA LYS A 65 -15.33 7.52 -2.25
C LYS A 65 -14.02 7.42 -1.45
N VAL A 66 -14.13 6.96 -0.21
CA VAL A 66 -12.95 6.61 0.58
C VAL A 66 -12.23 5.50 -0.17
N ASP A 67 -10.93 5.65 -0.35
CA ASP A 67 -10.14 4.70 -1.12
C ASP A 67 -9.97 3.40 -0.32
N ILE A 68 -10.78 2.37 -0.65
CA ILE A 68 -10.83 1.07 0.04
C ILE A 68 -9.42 0.47 0.23
N PRO A 69 -8.56 0.35 -0.80
CA PRO A 69 -7.20 -0.14 -0.58
C PRO A 69 -6.36 0.72 0.37
N LYS A 70 -6.62 2.04 0.47
CA LYS A 70 -5.97 2.90 1.47
C LYS A 70 -6.46 2.60 2.90
N LEU A 71 -7.74 2.28 3.08
CA LEU A 71 -8.27 1.82 4.37
C LEU A 71 -7.73 0.44 4.76
N ASN A 72 -7.58 -0.46 3.80
CA ASN A 72 -6.94 -1.76 4.02
C ASN A 72 -5.48 -1.57 4.48
N LEU A 73 -4.75 -0.66 3.85
CA LEU A 73 -3.40 -0.29 4.30
C LEU A 73 -3.43 0.23 5.74
N PHE A 74 -4.34 1.16 6.05
CA PHE A 74 -4.51 1.66 7.41
C PHE A 74 -4.84 0.56 8.43
N ARG A 75 -5.73 -0.38 8.10
CA ARG A 75 -6.10 -1.50 8.97
C ARG A 75 -4.92 -2.42 9.29
N ASN A 76 -4.05 -2.65 8.30
CA ASN A 76 -2.88 -3.52 8.43
C ASN A 76 -1.79 -2.89 9.31
N PHE A 77 -1.55 -1.58 9.16
CA PHE A 77 -0.45 -0.89 9.82
C PHE A 77 -0.83 -0.09 11.06
N LYS A 78 -2.12 0.22 11.21
CA LYS A 78 -2.72 0.99 12.32
C LYS A 78 -2.03 2.33 12.57
N ASP A 79 -1.45 2.93 11.53
CA ASP A 79 -0.75 4.21 11.62
C ASP A 79 -1.66 5.34 11.06
N PRO A 80 -2.13 6.27 11.91
CA PRO A 80 -3.03 7.35 11.47
C PRO A 80 -2.44 8.27 10.39
N SER A 81 -1.10 8.32 10.26
CA SER A 81 -0.45 9.13 9.23
C SER A 81 -0.84 8.69 7.81
N ILE A 82 -1.22 7.43 7.62
CA ILE A 82 -1.73 6.88 6.34
C ILE A 82 -2.95 7.66 5.88
N LEU A 83 -3.86 8.02 6.80
CA LEU A 83 -5.11 8.69 6.43
C LEU A 83 -4.92 10.17 6.14
N ARG A 84 -3.78 10.76 6.50
CA ARG A 84 -3.51 12.17 6.28
C ARG A 84 -3.34 12.51 4.79
N PRO A 85 -3.68 13.74 4.37
CA PRO A 85 -3.53 14.18 2.97
C PRO A 85 -2.10 14.07 2.44
N GLN A 86 -1.09 14.34 3.27
CA GLN A 86 0.30 14.38 2.83
C GLN A 86 0.89 12.99 2.54
N PHE A 87 0.23 11.90 2.98
CA PHE A 87 0.59 10.55 2.54
C PHE A 87 0.06 10.24 1.12
N HIS A 88 -0.96 10.95 0.64
CA HIS A 88 -1.62 10.62 -0.63
C HIS A 88 -0.66 10.56 -1.84
N PRO A 89 0.31 11.48 -2.02
CA PRO A 89 1.28 11.39 -3.11
C PRO A 89 2.15 10.12 -3.07
N ILE A 90 2.49 9.62 -1.87
CA ILE A 90 3.22 8.36 -1.69
C ILE A 90 2.30 7.19 -2.04
N TYR A 91 1.07 7.22 -1.50
CA TYR A 91 0.08 6.18 -1.72
C TYR A 91 -0.22 5.93 -3.21
N VAL A 92 -0.44 7.01 -3.98
CA VAL A 92 -0.70 6.91 -5.43
C VAL A 92 0.47 6.26 -6.16
N ARG A 93 1.70 6.62 -5.79
CA ARG A 93 2.92 6.08 -6.41
C ARG A 93 3.24 4.65 -6.01
N GLN A 94 2.86 4.22 -4.80
CA GLN A 94 3.10 2.85 -4.37
C GLN A 94 2.00 1.87 -4.80
N ARG A 95 0.81 2.37 -5.19
CA ARG A 95 -0.35 1.53 -5.51
C ARG A 95 -0.09 0.49 -6.59
N PHE A 96 0.82 0.75 -7.53
CA PHE A 96 1.14 -0.26 -8.56
C PHE A 96 1.69 -1.55 -7.97
N LEU A 97 2.28 -1.53 -6.78
CA LEU A 97 2.76 -2.72 -6.09
C LEU A 97 1.62 -3.69 -5.75
N ASP A 98 0.41 -3.16 -5.52
CA ASP A 98 -0.80 -3.95 -5.27
C ASP A 98 -1.30 -4.68 -6.52
N ASP A 99 -1.05 -4.08 -7.69
CA ASP A 99 -1.58 -4.52 -8.98
C ASP A 99 -0.53 -5.31 -9.80
N VAL A 100 0.61 -5.72 -9.19
CA VAL A 100 1.68 -6.44 -9.92
C VAL A 100 1.21 -7.83 -10.31
N GLU A 101 0.73 -7.94 -11.53
CA GLU A 101 0.34 -9.21 -12.13
C GLU A 101 1.45 -9.78 -13.01
N VAL A 102 1.74 -11.07 -12.81
CA VAL A 102 2.77 -11.78 -13.57
C VAL A 102 2.31 -11.89 -15.04
N ASN A 103 3.10 -11.29 -15.94
CA ASN A 103 2.91 -11.27 -17.40
C ASN A 103 1.85 -10.31 -17.96
N VAL A 104 1.23 -9.46 -17.15
CA VAL A 104 0.24 -8.49 -17.64
C VAL A 104 0.89 -7.15 -17.94
N GLU A 105 1.57 -6.55 -16.97
CA GLU A 105 2.18 -5.23 -17.17
C GLU A 105 3.55 -5.31 -17.86
N PRO A 106 3.87 -4.40 -18.81
CA PRO A 106 5.21 -4.27 -19.36
C PRO A 106 6.25 -3.98 -18.27
N VAL A 107 7.39 -4.68 -18.30
CA VAL A 107 8.45 -4.48 -17.29
C VAL A 107 9.00 -3.06 -17.30
N GLN A 108 9.02 -2.40 -18.46
CA GLN A 108 9.45 -1.02 -18.59
C GLN A 108 8.53 -0.06 -17.82
N ASP A 109 7.23 -0.33 -17.79
CA ASP A 109 6.29 0.47 -17.00
C ASP A 109 6.48 0.25 -15.51
N LEU A 110 6.67 -1.00 -15.08
CA LEU A 110 6.98 -1.34 -13.69
C LEU A 110 8.28 -0.69 -13.21
N GLU A 111 9.32 -0.70 -14.04
CA GLU A 111 10.60 -0.05 -13.77
C GLU A 111 10.43 1.46 -13.66
N ARG A 112 9.69 2.08 -14.57
CA ARG A 112 9.39 3.52 -14.53
C ARG A 112 8.65 3.91 -13.25
N LYS A 113 7.58 3.17 -12.89
CA LYS A 113 6.80 3.41 -11.66
C LYS A 113 7.66 3.21 -10.41
N SER A 114 8.51 2.19 -10.39
CA SER A 114 9.44 1.92 -9.28
C SER A 114 10.45 3.06 -9.11
N ASN A 115 11.06 3.53 -10.20
CA ASN A 115 11.99 4.66 -10.17
C ASN A 115 11.30 5.95 -9.73
N GLU A 116 10.09 6.24 -10.23
CA GLU A 116 9.31 7.39 -9.79
C GLU A 116 9.05 7.37 -8.28
N LEU A 117 8.67 6.22 -7.72
CA LEU A 117 8.49 6.07 -6.27
C LEU A 117 9.80 6.30 -5.51
N ILE A 118 10.90 5.70 -5.97
CA ILE A 118 12.22 5.82 -5.33
C ILE A 118 12.70 7.28 -5.33
N GLU A 119 12.58 7.97 -6.47
CA GLU A 119 12.98 9.37 -6.64
C GLU A 119 12.10 10.29 -5.79
N PHE A 120 10.79 10.04 -5.76
CA PHE A 120 9.88 10.80 -4.91
C PHE A 120 10.25 10.64 -3.43
N VAL A 121 10.48 9.41 -2.97
CA VAL A 121 10.92 9.15 -1.59
C VAL A 121 12.24 9.84 -1.29
N ALA A 122 13.20 9.83 -2.22
CA ALA A 122 14.49 10.49 -2.03
C ALA A 122 14.36 12.01 -1.78
N SER A 123 13.31 12.64 -2.31
CA SER A 123 13.04 14.08 -2.11
C SER A 123 12.45 14.45 -0.75
N LEU A 124 12.08 13.46 0.07
CA LEU A 124 11.47 13.65 1.38
C LEU A 124 12.52 13.77 2.50
N GLU A 125 12.10 14.21 3.69
CA GLU A 125 12.98 14.23 4.87
C GLU A 125 13.37 12.80 5.25
N MET A 126 14.65 12.55 5.55
CA MET A 126 15.22 11.19 5.69
C MET A 126 15.07 10.32 4.42
N GLY A 127 14.62 10.90 3.31
CA GLY A 127 14.30 10.22 2.06
C GLY A 127 15.48 9.50 1.43
N ASP A 128 16.69 10.04 1.54
CA ASP A 128 17.92 9.42 1.04
C ASP A 128 18.18 8.02 1.63
N PHE A 129 17.86 7.81 2.90
CA PHE A 129 18.03 6.52 3.55
C PHE A 129 16.98 5.52 3.05
N TYR A 130 15.70 5.90 3.10
CA TYR A 130 14.59 5.02 2.71
C TYR A 130 14.59 4.72 1.21
N SER A 131 14.90 5.69 0.36
CA SER A 131 14.98 5.50 -1.10
C SER A 131 16.04 4.46 -1.49
N LYS A 132 17.20 4.45 -0.81
CA LYS A 132 18.24 3.42 -1.03
C LYS A 132 17.73 2.03 -0.67
N ARG A 133 17.06 1.88 0.49
CA ARG A 133 16.47 0.61 0.92
C ARG A 133 15.37 0.14 -0.03
N ILE A 134 14.47 1.03 -0.43
CA ILE A 134 13.42 0.72 -1.40
C ILE A 134 14.03 0.33 -2.75
N LYS A 135 15.10 1.02 -3.19
CA LYS A 135 15.82 0.66 -4.42
C LYS A 135 16.46 -0.73 -4.36
N GLU A 136 16.97 -1.16 -3.22
CA GLU A 136 17.46 -2.53 -3.02
C GLU A 136 16.33 -3.57 -3.20
N LEU A 137 15.10 -3.22 -2.79
CA LEU A 137 13.94 -4.11 -2.82
C LEU A 137 13.22 -4.15 -4.17
N ILE A 138 13.03 -3.02 -4.85
CA ILE A 138 12.19 -2.90 -6.05
C ILE A 138 12.89 -2.25 -7.25
N GLY A 139 14.13 -1.80 -7.08
CA GLY A 139 14.95 -1.34 -8.19
C GLY A 139 15.27 -2.49 -9.14
N ARG A 140 15.42 -2.18 -10.43
CA ARG A 140 15.80 -3.18 -11.42
C ARG A 140 17.17 -3.77 -11.07
N PRO A 141 17.30 -5.11 -11.01
CA PRO A 141 18.58 -5.75 -10.77
C PRO A 141 19.61 -5.35 -11.82
N ASN A 142 20.79 -4.93 -11.39
CA ASN A 142 21.94 -4.79 -12.27
C ASN A 142 22.36 -6.17 -12.77
N ARG A 143 21.82 -6.58 -13.93
CA ARG A 143 22.32 -7.74 -14.66
C ARG A 143 23.23 -7.24 -15.77
N ALA A 144 24.50 -7.66 -15.71
CA ALA A 144 25.41 -7.50 -16.84
C ALA A 144 24.85 -8.32 -18.00
N PHE A 145 24.21 -7.65 -18.97
CA PHE A 145 23.74 -8.32 -20.17
C PHE A 145 24.94 -8.65 -21.05
N VAL A 146 25.19 -9.95 -21.25
CA VAL A 146 26.09 -10.42 -22.30
C VAL A 146 25.40 -10.13 -23.63
N TYR A 147 25.90 -9.13 -24.37
CA TYR A 147 25.42 -8.84 -25.71
C TYR A 147 25.77 -10.00 -26.64
N SER A 148 24.76 -10.58 -27.29
CA SER A 148 24.97 -11.51 -28.40
C SER A 148 25.39 -10.68 -29.62
N PHE A 149 26.66 -10.76 -30.00
CA PHE A 149 27.24 -10.02 -31.14
C PHE A 149 26.82 -10.57 -32.52
N GLY A 150 25.87 -11.50 -32.59
CA GLY A 150 25.37 -12.08 -33.84
C GLY A 150 23.97 -11.55 -34.19
N GLY A 151 23.81 -10.94 -35.37
CA GLY A 151 22.57 -10.31 -35.87
C GLY A 151 21.41 -11.26 -36.18
N GLY A 152 21.16 -12.28 -35.36
CA GLY A 152 19.99 -13.16 -35.42
C GLY A 152 19.18 -13.13 -34.13
N ARG A 153 17.89 -13.49 -34.19
CA ARG A 153 17.06 -13.73 -33.00
C ARG A 153 17.63 -14.93 -32.23
N ASP A 154 18.55 -14.64 -31.32
CA ASP A 154 19.13 -15.64 -30.43
C ASP A 154 18.05 -16.08 -29.42
N ALA A 155 17.48 -17.26 -29.65
CA ALA A 155 16.46 -17.84 -28.79
C ALA A 155 16.94 -17.99 -27.33
N ALA A 156 18.25 -18.13 -27.09
CA ALA A 156 18.80 -18.15 -25.74
C ALA A 156 18.74 -16.76 -25.08
N PHE A 157 19.02 -15.70 -25.85
CA PHE A 157 18.86 -14.31 -25.39
C PHE A 157 17.39 -14.01 -25.05
N GLU A 158 16.44 -14.39 -25.91
CA GLU A 158 15.01 -14.19 -25.65
C GLU A 158 14.54 -14.93 -24.37
N ARG A 159 15.00 -16.17 -24.16
CA ARG A 159 14.70 -16.93 -22.92
C ARG A 159 15.30 -16.25 -21.69
N LEU A 160 16.53 -15.76 -21.77
CA LEU A 160 17.19 -15.06 -20.66
C LEU A 160 16.47 -13.75 -20.31
N MET A 161 16.05 -12.98 -21.32
CA MET A 161 15.25 -11.77 -21.14
C MET A 161 13.88 -12.08 -20.54
N SER A 162 13.21 -13.13 -21.01
CA SER A 162 11.92 -13.58 -20.46
C SER A 162 12.06 -13.95 -18.99
N ARG A 163 13.09 -14.72 -18.63
CA ARG A 163 13.39 -15.06 -17.24
C ARG A 163 13.67 -13.82 -16.39
N ALA A 164 14.53 -12.91 -16.86
CA ALA A 164 14.82 -11.68 -16.13
C ALA A 164 13.57 -10.81 -15.88
N ARG A 165 12.67 -10.73 -16.87
CA ARG A 165 11.39 -10.04 -16.72
C ARG A 165 10.47 -10.70 -15.69
N LYS A 166 10.45 -12.04 -15.64
CA LYS A 166 9.69 -12.79 -14.64
C LYS A 166 10.29 -12.60 -13.24
N ASP A 167 11.61 -12.73 -13.12
CA ASP A 167 12.34 -12.55 -11.86
C ASP A 167 12.10 -11.15 -11.28
N TYR A 168 12.11 -10.10 -12.11
CA TYR A 168 11.85 -8.75 -11.62
C TYR A 168 10.41 -8.56 -11.12
N ARG A 169 9.41 -9.12 -11.80
CA ARG A 169 8.03 -9.08 -11.30
C ARG A 169 7.88 -9.82 -9.98
N GLN A 170 8.53 -10.98 -9.86
CA GLN A 170 8.53 -11.75 -8.62
C GLN A 170 9.18 -10.95 -7.48
N GLN A 171 10.29 -10.25 -7.76
CA GLN A 171 10.93 -9.36 -6.80
C GLN A 171 9.98 -8.25 -6.33
N LEU A 172 9.24 -7.59 -7.23
CA LEU A 172 8.26 -6.56 -6.83
C LEU A 172 7.16 -7.14 -5.95
N PHE A 173 6.65 -8.32 -6.30
CA PHE A 173 5.61 -9.02 -5.53
C PHE A 173 6.11 -9.40 -4.13
N ASP A 174 7.25 -10.07 -4.05
CA ASP A 174 7.83 -10.58 -2.80
C ASP A 174 8.18 -9.44 -1.83
N ASN A 175 8.56 -8.27 -2.35
CA ASN A 175 8.98 -7.14 -1.54
C ASN A 175 7.90 -6.07 -1.33
N ASN A 176 6.70 -6.23 -1.88
CA ASN A 176 5.60 -5.26 -1.76
C ASN A 176 5.35 -4.85 -0.29
N GLN A 177 5.19 -5.85 0.59
CA GLN A 177 4.89 -5.62 2.01
C GLN A 177 6.03 -4.87 2.72
N TYR A 178 7.29 -5.24 2.48
CA TYR A 178 8.45 -4.57 3.08
C TYR A 178 8.61 -3.13 2.58
N VAL A 179 8.31 -2.86 1.31
CA VAL A 179 8.31 -1.48 0.80
C VAL A 179 7.25 -0.64 1.51
N LYS A 180 6.03 -1.17 1.70
CA LYS A 180 4.98 -0.46 2.44
C LYS A 180 5.37 -0.17 3.89
N GLU A 181 6.02 -1.12 4.56
CA GLU A 181 6.56 -0.93 5.91
C GLU A 181 7.52 0.26 5.96
N LEU A 182 8.49 0.29 5.05
CA LEU A 182 9.45 1.39 4.94
C LEU A 182 8.78 2.72 4.63
N LEU A 183 7.80 2.74 3.71
CA LEU A 183 7.06 3.96 3.36
C LEU A 183 6.26 4.51 4.53
N ILE A 184 5.69 3.65 5.38
CA ILE A 184 4.91 4.06 6.55
C ILE A 184 5.83 4.49 7.69
N GLU A 185 6.93 3.79 7.88
CA GLU A 185 7.96 4.17 8.85
C GLU A 185 8.53 5.57 8.54
N LEU A 186 8.82 5.84 7.27
CA LEU A 186 9.26 7.15 6.77
C LEU A 186 8.32 8.30 7.18
N LEU A 187 7.00 8.05 7.28
CA LEU A 187 6.01 9.08 7.63
C LEU A 187 6.23 9.65 9.03
N ARG A 188 6.80 8.85 9.94
CA ARG A 188 7.09 9.23 11.32
C ARG A 188 8.21 10.26 11.43
N TYR A 189 9.04 10.36 10.39
CA TYR A 189 10.20 11.25 10.35
C TYR A 189 9.97 12.54 9.59
N GLN A 190 8.86 12.69 8.87
CA GLN A 190 8.63 13.98 8.23
C GLN A 190 8.23 14.99 9.28
N GLY A 191 8.80 16.20 9.21
CA GLY A 191 8.27 17.37 9.87
C GLY A 191 7.02 17.85 9.14
N TRP A 192 5.89 17.14 9.29
CA TRP A 192 4.60 17.62 8.80
C TRP A 192 4.30 18.88 9.62
N ALA A 193 4.59 20.07 9.06
CA ALA A 193 4.21 21.33 9.69
C ALA A 193 2.72 21.21 10.05
N ASN A 194 2.38 21.44 11.32
CA ASN A 194 1.00 21.40 11.80
C ASN A 194 0.17 22.39 10.98
N SER A 195 -0.46 21.89 9.91
CA SER A 195 -1.38 22.61 9.04
C SER A 195 -2.79 22.52 9.59
#